data_AF-A0A0D0D060-F1
#
_entry.id   AF-A0A0D0D060-F1
#
_cell.length_a   1.000
_cell.length_b   1.000
_cell.length_c   1.000
_cell.angle_alpha   90.00
_cell.angle_beta   90.00
_cell.angle_gamma   90.00
#
_symmetry.space_group_name_H-M   'P 1'
#
loop_
_entity.id
_entity.type
_entity.pdbx_description
1 polymer ?
#
loop_
_entity_poly.entity_id
_entity_poly.type
_entity_poly.pdbx_seq_one_letter_code
_entity_poly.pdbx_strand_id
1 'polypeptide(L)'
;MHHFPFNPTPDTLSFFMVYMSYHIEPHSVGSYLSGICDRLEIYYPDAHCNRESQLVKKTLAGMKKLCSKPICHKQPITRTHLLSVVESLCPSSPYDSILFATMLIIGTCSLLRLGELTVLDNPALRNFRKVVVRDSVKFDESSFSFWLPFHKANQLFEGNHIVIPSHWSVDSLSVFRQYLQLRNSRFPFHPHLWITSQGVVPTCNWFMRRLHHLKPDTHWAGQSMRAGGAMAMAEDRSPPQLIQAAGRWSSDTFQIYICRNPIILNAILAANQNLHLLNHPCN
;
A
#
# COMPACT_ATOMS: atom_id res chain seq x y z
N MET A 1 -11.11 40.94 4.84
CA MET A 1 -11.79 39.70 4.41
C MET A 1 -12.69 40.06 3.23
N HIS A 2 -12.53 39.39 2.10
CA HIS A 2 -13.27 39.69 0.87
C HIS A 2 -14.75 39.33 1.04
N HIS A 3 -15.67 40.18 0.58
CA HIS A 3 -17.13 40.03 0.68
C HIS A 3 -17.68 38.88 -0.18
N PHE A 4 -17.18 37.66 0.01
CA PHE A 4 -17.66 36.49 -0.71
C PHE A 4 -18.98 35.98 -0.10
N PRO A 5 -19.92 35.51 -0.94
CA PRO A 5 -21.12 34.87 -0.45
C PRO A 5 -20.76 33.56 0.29
N PHE A 6 -21.47 33.27 1.38
CA PHE A 6 -21.29 32.03 2.14
C PHE A 6 -21.78 30.78 1.37
N ASN A 7 -22.62 30.97 0.36
CA ASN A 7 -23.15 29.89 -0.46
C ASN A 7 -22.04 29.31 -1.38
N PRO A 8 -21.79 27.98 -1.36
CA PRO A 8 -20.83 27.32 -2.25
C PRO A 8 -21.29 27.30 -3.71
N THR A 9 -21.13 28.42 -4.40
CA THR A 9 -21.35 28.57 -5.84
C THR A 9 -20.18 28.01 -6.66
N PRO A 10 -20.38 27.70 -7.96
CA PRO A 10 -19.28 27.31 -8.85
C PRO A 10 -18.06 28.24 -8.83
N ASP A 11 -18.28 29.55 -8.71
CA ASP A 11 -17.21 30.56 -8.63
C ASP A 11 -16.44 30.49 -7.30
N THR A 12 -17.15 30.46 -6.16
CA THR A 12 -16.50 30.39 -4.84
C THR A 12 -15.72 29.09 -4.66
N LEU A 13 -16.26 27.96 -5.15
CA LEU A 13 -15.55 26.68 -5.17
C LEU A 13 -14.30 26.75 -6.06
N SER A 14 -14.38 27.42 -7.22
CA SER A 14 -13.24 27.63 -8.11
C SER A 14 -12.16 28.52 -7.48
N PHE A 15 -12.54 29.61 -6.79
CA PHE A 15 -11.60 30.45 -6.05
C PHE A 15 -10.92 29.70 -4.91
N PHE A 16 -11.68 28.90 -4.15
CA PHE A 16 -11.13 28.02 -3.13
C PHE A 16 -10.08 27.08 -3.74
N MET A 17 -10.36 26.47 -4.90
CA MET A 17 -9.43 25.56 -5.54
C MET A 17 -8.14 26.24 -5.99
N VAL A 18 -8.24 27.42 -6.60
CA VAL A 18 -7.07 28.21 -7.00
C VAL A 18 -6.24 28.57 -5.78
N TYR A 19 -6.87 29.09 -4.71
CA TYR A 19 -6.21 29.41 -3.46
C TYR A 19 -5.49 28.18 -2.87
N MET A 20 -6.20 27.06 -2.71
CA MET A 20 -5.65 25.85 -2.11
C MET A 20 -4.55 25.21 -2.97
N SER A 21 -4.54 25.43 -4.28
CA SER A 21 -3.49 24.89 -5.16
C SER A 21 -2.08 25.42 -4.84
N TYR A 22 -1.99 26.58 -4.18
CA TYR A 22 -0.73 27.14 -3.69
C TYR A 22 -0.35 26.63 -2.29
N HIS A 23 -1.29 26.04 -1.56
CA HIS A 23 -1.12 25.65 -0.15
C HIS A 23 -1.02 24.14 0.07
N ILE A 24 -1.64 23.33 -0.78
CA ILE A 24 -1.62 21.87 -0.70
C ILE A 24 -1.32 21.26 -2.06
N GLU A 25 -1.05 19.95 -2.09
CA GLU A 25 -0.77 19.27 -3.35
C GLU A 25 -2.02 19.28 -4.26
N PRO A 26 -1.89 19.65 -5.55
CA PRO A 26 -3.03 19.83 -6.47
C PRO A 26 -3.96 18.61 -6.58
N HIS A 27 -3.40 17.41 -6.42
CA HIS A 27 -4.18 16.18 -6.44
C HIS A 27 -5.11 16.03 -5.21
N SER A 28 -4.76 16.65 -4.08
CA SER A 28 -5.53 16.61 -2.83
C SER A 28 -6.68 17.63 -2.81
N VAL A 29 -6.56 18.73 -3.57
CA VAL A 29 -7.58 19.79 -3.63
C VAL A 29 -8.94 19.23 -4.03
N GLY A 30 -8.99 18.35 -5.03
CA GLY A 30 -10.25 17.73 -5.47
C GLY A 30 -10.90 16.85 -4.40
N SER A 31 -10.10 16.07 -3.67
CA SER A 31 -10.59 15.23 -2.56
C SER A 31 -11.11 16.07 -1.40
N TYR A 32 -10.41 17.15 -1.06
CA TYR A 32 -10.85 18.08 -0.02
C TYR A 32 -12.13 18.80 -0.42
N LEU A 33 -12.22 19.24 -1.68
CA LEU A 33 -13.43 19.85 -2.20
C LEU A 33 -14.63 18.92 -2.10
N SER A 34 -14.46 17.64 -2.48
CA SER A 34 -15.51 16.63 -2.32
C SER A 34 -15.92 16.45 -0.85
N GLY A 35 -14.97 16.35 0.08
CA GLY A 35 -15.29 16.24 1.52
C GLY A 35 -15.91 17.51 2.13
N ILE A 36 -15.56 18.69 1.61
CA ILE A 36 -16.18 19.96 2.01
C ILE A 36 -17.63 19.99 1.51
N CYS A 37 -17.86 19.64 0.25
CA CYS A 37 -19.21 19.65 -0.33
C CYS A 37 -20.13 18.65 0.39
N ASP A 38 -19.63 17.45 0.71
CA ASP A 38 -20.33 16.44 1.50
C ASP A 38 -20.81 16.96 2.86
N ARG A 39 -19.95 17.72 3.57
CA ARG A 39 -20.34 18.36 4.84
C ARG A 39 -21.26 19.55 4.68
N LEU A 40 -21.12 20.30 3.59
CA LEU A 40 -21.91 21.51 3.33
C LEU A 40 -23.30 21.20 2.79
N GLU A 41 -23.53 20.02 2.21
CA GLU A 41 -24.79 19.63 1.59
C GLU A 41 -25.99 19.74 2.54
N ILE A 42 -25.78 19.50 3.84
CA ILE A 42 -26.80 19.65 4.88
C ILE A 42 -27.34 21.09 4.95
N TYR A 43 -26.50 22.09 4.68
CA TYR A 43 -26.85 23.51 4.77
C TYR A 43 -27.06 24.16 3.39
N TYR A 44 -26.44 23.59 2.36
CA TYR A 44 -26.43 24.08 0.99
C TYR A 44 -26.69 22.91 0.04
N PRO A 45 -27.96 22.56 -0.24
CA PRO A 45 -28.31 21.39 -1.04
C PRO A 45 -27.69 21.37 -2.44
N ASP A 46 -27.43 22.55 -3.02
CA ASP A 46 -26.83 22.69 -4.34
C ASP A 46 -25.30 22.49 -4.34
N ALA A 47 -24.65 22.32 -3.19
CA ALA A 47 -23.19 22.24 -3.10
C ALA A 47 -22.60 21.12 -3.98
N HIS A 48 -23.24 19.94 -3.98
CA HIS A 48 -22.81 18.82 -4.82
C HIS A 48 -23.01 19.13 -6.31
N CYS A 49 -24.18 19.65 -6.70
CA CYS A 49 -24.47 20.08 -8.06
C CYS A 49 -23.50 21.15 -8.56
N ASN A 50 -23.18 22.14 -7.72
CA ASN A 50 -22.24 23.21 -8.02
C ASN A 50 -20.80 22.70 -8.18
N ARG A 51 -20.39 21.71 -7.37
CA ARG A 51 -19.10 21.02 -7.52
C ARG A 51 -19.01 20.23 -8.82
N GLU A 52 -20.12 19.70 -9.31
CA GLU A 52 -20.20 18.99 -10.59
C GLU A 52 -20.31 19.92 -11.81
N SER A 53 -20.41 21.23 -11.60
CA SER A 53 -20.47 22.22 -12.67
C SER A 53 -19.25 22.20 -13.58
N GLN A 54 -19.47 22.61 -14.84
CA GLN A 54 -18.41 22.61 -15.84
C GLN A 54 -17.28 23.60 -15.51
N LEU A 55 -17.60 24.69 -14.82
CA LEU A 55 -16.61 25.66 -14.35
C LEU A 55 -15.64 24.98 -13.37
N VAL A 56 -16.16 24.35 -12.30
CA VAL A 56 -15.35 23.67 -11.28
C VAL A 56 -14.51 22.55 -11.89
N LYS A 57 -15.10 21.74 -12.78
CA LYS A 57 -14.37 20.68 -13.50
C LYS A 57 -13.21 21.22 -14.33
N LYS A 58 -13.44 22.29 -15.10
CA LYS A 58 -12.40 22.93 -15.92
C LYS A 58 -11.32 23.58 -15.05
N THR A 59 -11.70 24.26 -13.97
CA THR A 59 -10.75 24.83 -13.00
C THR A 59 -9.88 23.73 -12.39
N LEU A 60 -10.46 22.58 -12.01
CA LEU A 60 -9.72 21.46 -11.43
C LEU A 60 -8.72 20.90 -12.45
N ALA A 61 -9.14 20.76 -13.71
CA ALA A 61 -8.29 20.30 -14.79
C ALA A 61 -7.16 21.30 -15.09
N GLY A 62 -7.47 22.59 -15.17
CA GLY A 62 -6.49 23.65 -15.42
C GLY A 62 -5.45 23.75 -14.30
N MET A 63 -5.90 23.75 -13.05
CA MET A 63 -5.04 23.73 -11.87
C MET A 63 -4.14 22.50 -11.83
N LYS A 64 -4.67 21.30 -12.11
CA LYS A 64 -3.84 20.11 -12.27
C LYS A 64 -2.79 20.30 -13.37
N LYS A 65 -3.13 20.84 -14.53
CA LYS A 65 -2.15 21.06 -15.62
C LYS A 65 -1.06 22.06 -15.23
N LEU A 66 -1.42 23.14 -14.53
CA LEU A 66 -0.49 24.21 -14.18
C LEU A 66 0.41 23.86 -12.99
N CYS A 67 -0.14 23.17 -11.99
CA CYS A 67 0.50 23.01 -10.69
C CYS A 67 0.97 21.57 -10.42
N SER A 68 0.59 20.58 -11.23
CA SER A 68 1.01 19.19 -10.98
C SER A 68 2.52 19.08 -11.11
N LYS A 69 3.14 18.58 -10.04
CA LYS A 69 4.53 18.17 -10.04
C LYS A 69 4.62 16.73 -10.54
N PRO A 70 5.74 16.32 -11.17
CA PRO A 70 5.98 14.92 -11.49
C PRO A 70 5.84 14.06 -10.23
N ILE A 71 5.05 13.00 -10.31
CA ILE A 71 4.89 12.08 -9.18
C ILE A 71 6.20 11.31 -9.01
N CYS A 72 6.92 11.59 -7.94
CA CYS A 72 8.13 10.84 -7.60
C CYS A 72 7.74 9.49 -6.96
N HIS A 73 7.57 8.46 -7.79
CA HIS A 73 7.31 7.12 -7.28
C HIS A 73 8.55 6.55 -6.59
N LYS A 74 8.34 6.05 -5.37
CA LYS A 74 9.36 5.30 -4.64
C LYS A 74 9.74 4.06 -5.43
N GLN A 75 11.03 3.73 -5.41
CA GLN A 75 11.54 2.58 -6.14
C GLN A 75 11.00 1.28 -5.53
N PRO A 76 10.72 0.26 -6.35
CA PRO A 76 10.33 -1.06 -5.88
C PRO A 76 11.48 -1.74 -5.13
N ILE A 77 11.13 -2.53 -4.12
CA ILE A 77 12.07 -3.48 -3.52
C ILE A 77 12.09 -4.73 -4.41
N THR A 78 13.15 -4.87 -5.20
CA THR A 78 13.33 -6.02 -6.12
C THR A 78 13.72 -7.30 -5.39
N ARG A 79 13.63 -8.44 -6.09
CA ARG A 79 14.08 -9.75 -5.60
C ARG A 79 15.53 -9.76 -5.15
N THR A 80 16.41 -9.10 -5.90
CA THR A 80 17.84 -8.99 -5.55
C THR A 80 18.06 -8.31 -4.21
N HIS A 81 17.28 -7.27 -3.88
CA HIS A 81 17.35 -6.65 -2.56
C HIS A 81 16.86 -7.60 -1.47
N LEU A 82 15.79 -8.38 -1.72
CA LEU A 82 15.31 -9.37 -0.75
C LEU A 82 16.35 -10.47 -0.50
N LEU A 83 16.98 -10.99 -1.56
CA LEU A 83 18.07 -11.96 -1.46
C LEU A 83 19.24 -11.43 -0.64
N SER A 84 19.70 -10.19 -0.91
CA SER A 84 20.77 -9.57 -0.13
C SER A 84 20.43 -9.43 1.36
N VAL A 85 19.15 -9.22 1.68
CA VAL A 85 18.68 -9.14 3.06
C VAL A 85 18.71 -10.52 3.71
N VAL A 86 18.27 -11.57 3.00
CA VAL A 86 18.35 -12.97 3.49
C VAL A 86 19.82 -13.37 3.71
N GLU A 87 20.70 -13.08 2.75
CA GLU A 87 22.13 -13.39 2.82
C GLU A 87 22.85 -12.63 3.93
N SER A 88 22.34 -11.46 4.33
CA SER A 88 22.87 -10.69 5.46
C SER A 88 22.47 -11.26 6.83
N LEU A 89 21.53 -12.19 6.89
CA LEU A 89 21.11 -12.83 8.13
C LEU A 89 22.07 -13.95 8.52
N CYS A 90 22.50 -13.91 9.78
CA CYS A 90 23.30 -14.94 10.42
C CYS A 90 22.53 -15.55 11.59
N PRO A 91 22.89 -16.76 12.07
CA PRO A 91 22.28 -17.35 13.27
C PRO A 91 22.38 -16.46 14.52
N SER A 92 23.39 -15.61 14.60
CA SER A 92 23.61 -14.63 15.68
C SER A 92 23.00 -13.25 15.42
N SER A 93 22.24 -13.07 14.34
CA SER A 93 21.62 -11.78 14.02
C SER A 93 20.71 -11.32 15.16
N PRO A 94 20.72 -10.02 15.50
CA PRO A 94 19.83 -9.48 16.52
C PRO A 94 18.37 -9.77 16.20
N TYR A 95 17.58 -10.04 17.25
CA TYR A 95 16.14 -10.32 17.14
C TYR A 95 15.39 -9.28 16.28
N ASP A 96 15.65 -7.99 16.50
CA ASP A 96 14.99 -6.91 15.76
C ASP A 96 15.42 -6.83 14.28
N SER A 97 16.61 -7.33 13.94
CA SER A 97 17.07 -7.44 12.56
C SER A 97 16.34 -8.57 11.83
N ILE A 98 16.17 -9.72 12.51
CA ILE A 98 15.40 -10.86 11.99
C ILE A 98 13.93 -10.46 11.81
N LEU A 99 13.33 -9.78 12.80
CA LEU A 99 11.98 -9.23 12.68
C LEU A 99 11.85 -8.31 11.46
N PHE A 100 12.77 -7.35 11.31
CA PHE A 100 12.74 -6.40 10.22
C PHE A 100 12.86 -7.07 8.85
N ALA A 101 13.83 -7.98 8.68
CA ALA A 101 14.00 -8.75 7.46
C ALA A 101 12.75 -9.57 7.13
N THR A 102 12.19 -10.24 8.13
CA THR A 102 10.94 -11.00 8.02
C THR A 102 9.79 -10.12 7.55
N MET A 103 9.58 -8.95 8.16
CA MET A 103 8.54 -8.01 7.77
C MET A 103 8.75 -7.47 6.35
N LEU A 104 9.99 -7.18 5.95
CA LEU A 104 10.33 -6.68 4.62
C LEU A 104 10.05 -7.71 3.52
N ILE A 105 10.48 -8.95 3.74
CA ILE A 105 10.27 -10.08 2.82
C ILE A 105 8.79 -10.39 2.70
N ILE A 106 8.11 -10.60 3.83
CA ILE A 106 6.69 -10.95 3.83
C ILE A 106 5.85 -9.81 3.27
N GLY A 107 6.13 -8.57 3.67
CA GLY A 107 5.45 -7.39 3.15
C GLY A 107 5.56 -7.27 1.64
N THR A 108 6.70 -7.64 1.07
CA THR A 108 6.93 -7.62 -0.38
C THR A 108 6.25 -8.81 -1.07
N CYS A 109 6.49 -10.03 -0.61
CA CYS A 109 5.93 -11.28 -1.17
C CYS A 109 4.41 -11.36 -1.11
N SER A 110 3.77 -10.70 -0.14
CA SER A 110 2.31 -10.69 0.01
C SER A 110 1.66 -9.35 -0.35
N LEU A 111 2.44 -8.42 -0.91
CA LEU A 111 1.98 -7.10 -1.34
C LEU A 111 1.26 -6.32 -0.21
N LEU A 112 1.75 -6.42 1.01
CA LEU A 112 1.18 -5.72 2.17
C LEU A 112 1.59 -4.26 2.21
N ARG A 113 0.68 -3.41 2.68
CA ARG A 113 1.02 -2.04 3.07
C ARG A 113 1.84 -2.08 4.35
N LEU A 114 2.75 -1.12 4.52
CA LEU A 114 3.48 -1.00 5.78
C LEU A 114 2.55 -0.88 7.00
N GLY A 115 1.43 -0.15 6.86
CA GLY A 115 0.42 -0.01 7.92
C GLY A 115 -0.39 -1.28 8.22
N GLU A 116 -0.24 -2.35 7.43
CA GLU A 116 -0.81 -3.68 7.72
C GLU A 116 0.14 -4.52 8.59
N LEU A 117 1.43 -4.13 8.67
CA LEU A 117 2.48 -4.78 9.46
C LEU A 117 2.85 -4.01 10.73
N THR A 118 2.47 -2.74 10.83
CA THR A 118 2.91 -1.81 11.88
C THR A 118 1.73 -1.07 12.50
N VAL A 119 1.98 -0.44 13.66
CA VAL A 119 1.04 0.52 14.26
C VAL A 119 1.44 1.97 13.94
N LEU A 120 0.49 2.89 14.09
CA LEU A 120 0.75 4.32 13.95
C LEU A 120 1.72 4.82 15.01
N ASP A 121 2.58 5.77 14.62
CA ASP A 121 3.56 6.36 15.53
C ASP A 121 2.87 7.08 16.70
N ASN A 122 1.83 7.87 16.41
CA ASN A 122 1.00 8.53 17.42
C ASN A 122 0.17 7.49 18.21
N PRO A 123 0.43 7.32 19.53
CA PRO A 123 -0.30 6.35 20.36
C PRO A 123 -1.81 6.57 20.38
N ALA A 124 -2.29 7.82 20.32
CA ALA A 124 -3.71 8.15 20.41
C ALA A 124 -4.52 7.64 19.21
N LEU A 125 -3.87 7.36 18.08
CA LEU A 125 -4.52 6.88 16.86
C LEU A 125 -4.40 5.36 16.67
N ARG A 126 -3.71 4.66 17.58
CA ARG A 126 -3.47 3.21 17.44
C ARG A 126 -4.77 2.44 17.63
N ASN A 127 -4.99 1.46 16.75
CA ASN A 127 -6.10 0.53 16.87
C ASN A 127 -5.57 -0.90 16.75
N PHE A 128 -5.45 -1.59 17.89
CA PHE A 128 -4.91 -2.94 17.96
C PHE A 128 -5.82 -4.01 17.32
N ARG A 129 -7.10 -3.72 17.08
CA ARG A 129 -7.98 -4.61 16.31
C ARG A 129 -7.52 -4.79 14.86
N LYS A 130 -6.67 -3.88 14.36
CA LYS A 130 -6.09 -3.93 13.01
C LYS A 130 -4.77 -4.70 12.96
N VAL A 131 -4.22 -5.12 14.10
CA VAL A 131 -2.91 -5.77 14.19
C VAL A 131 -3.07 -7.28 14.00
N VAL A 132 -2.21 -7.86 13.18
CA VAL A 132 -2.18 -9.31 12.91
C VAL A 132 -1.94 -10.09 14.20
N VAL A 133 -2.77 -11.10 14.45
CA VAL A 133 -2.68 -11.97 15.63
C VAL A 133 -1.82 -13.19 15.34
N ARG A 134 -1.02 -13.60 16.33
CA ARG A 134 -0.11 -14.74 16.24
C ARG A 134 -0.85 -16.05 16.03
N ASP A 135 -2.01 -16.23 16.66
CA ASP A 135 -2.78 -17.48 16.63
C ASP A 135 -3.40 -17.76 15.26
N SER A 136 -3.47 -16.74 14.39
CA SER A 136 -3.92 -16.92 13.02
C SER A 136 -2.90 -17.58 12.10
N VAL A 137 -1.64 -17.70 12.52
CA VAL A 137 -0.58 -18.25 11.67
C VAL A 137 -0.77 -19.75 11.49
N LYS A 138 -0.82 -20.20 10.24
CA LYS A 138 -0.85 -21.61 9.86
C LYS A 138 0.29 -21.93 8.91
N PHE A 139 0.91 -23.08 9.10
CA PHE A 139 1.93 -23.61 8.21
C PHE A 139 1.35 -24.72 7.35
N ASP A 140 1.88 -24.81 6.15
CA ASP A 140 1.67 -25.89 5.18
C ASP A 140 3.05 -26.40 4.72
N GLU A 141 3.10 -27.42 3.86
CA GLU A 141 4.35 -28.05 3.41
C GLU A 141 5.33 -27.05 2.78
N SER A 142 4.82 -26.18 1.91
CA SER A 142 5.60 -25.22 1.11
C SER A 142 5.16 -23.76 1.27
N SER A 143 4.25 -23.49 2.21
CA SER A 143 3.69 -22.16 2.42
C SER A 143 3.36 -21.89 3.87
N PHE A 144 3.07 -20.64 4.17
CA PHE A 144 2.44 -20.26 5.43
C PHE A 144 1.40 -19.20 5.17
N SER A 145 0.54 -19.01 6.16
CA SER A 145 -0.55 -18.07 6.05
C SER A 145 -0.90 -17.45 7.39
N PHE A 146 -1.57 -16.30 7.36
CA PHE A 146 -2.11 -15.64 8.53
C PHE A 146 -3.34 -14.78 8.18
N TRP A 147 -4.12 -14.46 9.20
CA TRP A 147 -5.28 -13.60 9.07
C TRP A 147 -4.90 -12.13 9.17
N LEU A 148 -5.23 -11.35 8.14
CA LEU A 148 -5.13 -9.89 8.15
C LEU A 148 -6.48 -9.29 8.56
N PRO A 149 -6.61 -8.71 9.77
CA PRO A 149 -7.91 -8.25 10.28
C PRO A 149 -8.49 -7.05 9.52
N PHE A 150 -7.64 -6.24 8.89
CA PHE A 150 -8.05 -5.02 8.22
C PHE A 150 -7.17 -4.72 7.02
N HIS A 151 -7.79 -4.20 5.96
CA HIS A 151 -7.07 -3.55 4.87
C HIS A 151 -7.92 -2.42 4.30
N LYS A 152 -7.29 -1.40 3.71
CA LYS A 152 -7.94 -0.14 3.29
C LYS A 152 -9.14 -0.33 2.35
N ALA A 153 -9.16 -1.40 1.56
CA ALA A 153 -10.24 -1.68 0.61
C ALA A 153 -11.46 -2.40 1.23
N ASN A 154 -11.37 -2.84 2.49
CA ASN A 154 -12.48 -3.49 3.20
C ASN A 154 -12.96 -2.61 4.34
N GLN A 155 -14.06 -1.92 4.05
CA GLN A 155 -14.75 -1.06 4.99
C GLN A 155 -15.51 -1.85 6.07
N LEU A 156 -15.80 -3.14 5.81
CA LEU A 156 -16.63 -4.00 6.66
C LEU A 156 -15.84 -4.88 7.64
N PHE A 157 -14.51 -4.78 7.68
CA PHE A 157 -13.64 -5.60 8.56
C PHE A 157 -13.78 -7.12 8.39
N GLU A 158 -14.23 -7.61 7.23
CA GLU A 158 -14.28 -9.05 6.93
C GLU A 158 -12.90 -9.72 6.95
N GLY A 159 -11.81 -8.95 7.04
CA GLY A 159 -10.43 -9.42 7.03
C GLY A 159 -10.03 -10.03 5.68
N ASN A 160 -8.88 -10.69 5.66
CA ASN A 160 -8.38 -11.46 4.51
C ASN A 160 -7.39 -12.51 4.97
N HIS A 161 -7.39 -13.68 4.35
CA HIS A 161 -6.36 -14.68 4.56
C HIS A 161 -5.19 -14.41 3.62
N ILE A 162 -4.00 -14.20 4.18
CA ILE A 162 -2.78 -13.98 3.40
C ILE A 162 -2.05 -15.31 3.32
N VAL A 163 -1.81 -15.80 2.11
CA VAL A 163 -1.01 -17.01 1.85
C VAL A 163 0.30 -16.59 1.18
N ILE A 164 1.42 -17.04 1.74
CA ILE A 164 2.76 -16.75 1.24
C ILE A 164 3.39 -18.10 0.86
N PRO A 165 3.39 -18.46 -0.43
CA PRO A 165 4.11 -19.64 -0.89
C PRO A 165 5.61 -19.39 -0.87
N SER A 166 6.41 -20.46 -0.82
CA SER A 166 7.83 -20.38 -1.14
C SER A 166 7.97 -20.11 -2.63
N HIS A 167 8.28 -18.86 -2.99
CA HIS A 167 8.38 -18.42 -4.38
C HIS A 167 9.43 -17.33 -4.55
N TRP A 168 9.77 -17.01 -5.81
CA TRP A 168 10.80 -16.03 -6.20
C TRP A 168 12.22 -16.36 -5.75
N SER A 169 12.49 -17.62 -5.40
CA SER A 169 13.77 -18.08 -4.85
C SER A 169 14.20 -17.34 -3.57
N VAL A 170 13.27 -16.63 -2.91
CA VAL A 170 13.48 -15.98 -1.62
C VAL A 170 13.03 -16.95 -0.55
N ASP A 171 13.92 -17.30 0.38
CA ASP A 171 13.62 -18.24 1.47
C ASP A 171 12.75 -17.61 2.57
N SER A 172 11.55 -17.17 2.19
CA SER A 172 10.59 -16.53 3.07
C SER A 172 10.10 -17.45 4.18
N LEU A 173 10.01 -18.76 3.91
CA LEU A 173 9.55 -19.75 4.87
C LEU A 173 10.55 -19.96 6.00
N SER A 174 11.84 -20.14 5.69
CA SER A 174 12.86 -20.33 6.73
C SER A 174 13.05 -19.07 7.56
N VAL A 175 13.09 -17.89 6.93
CA VAL A 175 13.20 -16.61 7.64
C VAL A 175 12.01 -16.40 8.58
N PHE A 176 10.79 -16.69 8.12
CA PHE A 176 9.60 -16.58 8.96
C PHE A 176 9.58 -17.60 10.11
N ARG A 177 9.99 -18.86 9.85
CA ARG A 177 10.12 -19.89 10.90
C ARG A 177 11.14 -19.47 11.96
N GLN A 178 12.30 -18.96 11.54
CA GLN A 178 13.33 -18.46 12.45
C GLN A 178 12.79 -17.34 13.35
N TYR A 179 12.12 -16.35 12.75
CA TYR A 179 11.47 -15.29 13.51
C TYR A 179 10.45 -15.83 14.51
N LEU A 180 9.57 -16.74 14.08
CA LEU A 180 8.53 -17.28 14.93
C LEU A 180 9.05 -18.12 16.09
N GLN A 181 10.12 -18.90 15.88
CA GLN A 181 10.78 -19.64 16.96
C GLN A 181 11.33 -18.68 18.02
N LEU A 182 12.08 -17.65 17.60
CA LEU A 182 12.63 -16.64 18.51
C LEU A 182 11.54 -15.86 19.24
N ARG A 183 10.51 -15.43 18.50
CA ARG A 183 9.36 -14.71 19.04
C ARG A 183 8.62 -15.55 20.08
N ASN A 184 8.31 -16.80 19.77
CA ASN A 184 7.55 -17.67 20.68
C ASN A 184 8.35 -18.06 21.92
N SER A 185 9.67 -18.23 21.79
CA SER A 185 10.56 -18.46 22.94
C SER A 185 10.58 -17.25 23.89
N ARG A 186 10.66 -16.03 23.34
CA ARG A 186 10.74 -14.80 24.14
C ARG A 186 9.38 -14.30 24.65
N PHE A 187 8.32 -14.51 23.88
CA PHE A 187 6.99 -13.95 24.12
C PHE A 187 5.88 -14.99 23.89
N PRO A 188 5.82 -16.05 24.71
CA PRO A 188 4.91 -17.19 24.49
C PRO A 188 3.43 -16.78 24.52
N PHE A 189 3.05 -15.84 25.39
CA PHE A 189 1.66 -15.43 25.59
C PHE A 189 1.29 -14.11 24.90
N HIS A 190 2.19 -13.53 24.11
CA HIS A 190 1.90 -12.26 23.46
C HIS A 190 0.95 -12.49 22.27
N PRO A 191 -0.16 -11.74 22.12
CA PRO A 191 -1.18 -12.04 21.11
C PRO A 191 -0.81 -11.60 19.68
N HIS A 192 -0.03 -10.54 19.52
CA HIS A 192 0.27 -9.97 18.20
C HIS A 192 1.44 -10.64 17.49
N LEU A 193 1.37 -10.82 16.17
CA LEU A 193 2.39 -11.50 15.38
C LEU A 193 3.73 -10.74 15.37
N TRP A 194 3.71 -9.47 14.96
CA TRP A 194 4.91 -8.64 14.83
C TRP A 194 5.25 -7.95 16.14
N ILE A 195 6.32 -8.40 16.79
CA ILE A 195 6.75 -7.91 18.09
C ILE A 195 8.24 -7.72 18.13
N THR A 196 8.65 -6.52 18.56
CA THR A 196 10.05 -6.11 18.78
C THR A 196 10.63 -6.77 20.03
N SER A 197 11.96 -6.65 20.19
CA SER A 197 12.69 -7.13 21.37
C SER A 197 12.15 -6.55 22.70
N GLN A 198 11.46 -5.41 22.65
CA GLN A 198 10.84 -4.76 23.81
C GLN A 198 9.40 -5.24 24.10
N GLY A 199 8.89 -6.23 23.36
CA GLY A 199 7.53 -6.74 23.56
C GLY A 199 6.43 -5.84 22.98
N VAL A 200 6.80 -4.84 22.17
CA VAL A 200 5.83 -3.92 21.54
C VAL A 200 5.73 -4.13 20.03
N VAL A 201 4.55 -3.83 19.47
CA VAL A 201 4.31 -3.87 18.02
C VAL A 201 5.13 -2.75 17.35
N PRO A 202 5.89 -3.04 16.29
CA PRO A 202 6.72 -2.03 15.61
C PRO A 202 5.86 -0.92 15.01
N THR A 203 6.36 0.32 15.08
CA THR A 203 5.72 1.47 14.45
C THR A 203 6.21 1.67 13.02
N CYS A 204 5.49 2.48 12.23
CA CYS A 204 5.95 2.90 10.90
C CYS A 204 7.37 3.49 10.96
N ASN A 205 7.65 4.39 11.92
CA ASN A 205 8.98 4.98 12.06
C ASN A 205 10.06 3.94 12.43
N TRP A 206 9.74 2.96 13.29
CA TRP A 206 10.67 1.88 13.64
C TRP A 206 11.14 1.10 12.40
N PHE A 207 10.20 0.81 11.48
CA PHE A 207 10.49 0.10 10.24
C PHE A 207 11.25 0.99 9.25
N MET A 208 10.79 2.23 9.07
CA MET A 208 11.40 3.16 8.11
C MET A 208 12.85 3.48 8.44
N ARG A 209 13.22 3.67 9.73
CA ARG A 209 14.62 3.86 10.13
C ARG A 209 15.52 2.71 9.69
N ARG A 210 15.05 1.47 9.86
CA ARG A 210 15.80 0.27 9.45
C ARG A 210 15.87 0.13 7.93
N LEU A 211 14.79 0.46 7.23
CA LEU A 211 14.78 0.49 5.77
C LEU A 211 15.79 1.50 5.21
N HIS A 212 15.90 2.68 5.82
CA HIS A 212 16.87 3.69 5.43
C HIS A 212 18.32 3.34 5.81
N HIS A 213 18.54 2.44 6.78
CA HIS A 213 19.87 1.89 7.02
C HIS A 213 20.32 0.93 5.91
N LEU A 214 19.41 0.16 5.30
CA LEU A 214 19.74 -0.68 4.15
C LEU A 214 20.07 0.15 2.90
N LYS A 215 19.34 1.25 2.71
CA LYS A 215 19.56 2.18 1.60
C LYS A 215 19.30 3.60 2.09
N PRO A 216 20.36 4.40 2.34
CA PRO A 216 20.25 5.77 2.86
C PRO A 216 19.46 6.71 1.94
N ASP A 217 19.31 6.36 0.67
CA ASP A 217 18.49 7.13 -0.26
C ASP A 217 17.01 7.12 0.14
N THR A 218 16.39 8.30 0.06
CA THR A 218 14.95 8.49 0.26
C THR A 218 14.08 7.81 -0.82
N HIS A 219 14.67 7.05 -1.74
CA HIS A 219 13.98 6.35 -2.81
C HIS A 219 13.10 5.21 -2.31
N TRP A 220 13.36 4.65 -1.12
CA TRP A 220 12.52 3.61 -0.51
C TRP A 220 11.59 4.14 0.57
N ALA A 221 10.37 3.59 0.60
CA ALA A 221 9.41 3.81 1.66
C ALA A 221 8.48 2.60 1.83
N GLY A 222 7.52 2.67 2.75
CA GLY A 222 6.56 1.58 2.97
C GLY A 222 5.81 1.10 1.71
N GLN A 223 5.58 1.99 0.74
CA GLN A 223 4.95 1.62 -0.54
C GLN A 223 5.87 0.82 -1.48
N SER A 224 7.19 0.86 -1.26
CA SER A 224 8.17 0.13 -2.06
C SER A 224 8.01 -1.38 -1.97
N MET A 225 7.50 -1.91 -0.86
CA MET A 225 7.22 -3.35 -0.70
C MET A 225 6.12 -3.79 -1.66
N ARG A 226 5.01 -3.04 -1.71
CA ARG A 226 3.90 -3.33 -2.64
C ARG A 226 4.31 -3.17 -4.09
N ALA A 227 5.07 -2.12 -4.40
CA ALA A 227 5.61 -1.91 -5.73
C ALA A 227 6.54 -3.07 -6.14
N GLY A 228 7.39 -3.53 -5.22
CA GLY A 228 8.28 -4.68 -5.40
C GLY A 228 7.54 -5.97 -5.70
N GLY A 229 6.54 -6.32 -4.88
CA GLY A 229 5.74 -7.52 -5.08
C GLY A 229 4.96 -7.50 -6.39
N ALA A 230 4.31 -6.37 -6.74
CA ALA A 230 3.62 -6.25 -8.03
C ALA A 230 4.56 -6.38 -9.22
N MET A 231 5.74 -5.77 -9.14
CA MET A 231 6.76 -5.88 -10.19
C MET A 231 7.26 -7.32 -10.34
N ALA A 232 7.53 -8.01 -9.24
CA ALA A 232 7.94 -9.42 -9.28
C ALA A 232 6.86 -10.32 -9.90
N MET A 233 5.59 -10.14 -9.52
CA MET A 233 4.49 -10.88 -10.18
C MET A 233 4.38 -10.57 -11.68
N ALA A 234 4.58 -9.31 -12.07
CA ALA A 234 4.58 -8.90 -13.47
C ALA A 234 5.75 -9.51 -14.26
N GLU A 235 6.95 -9.57 -13.67
CA GLU A 235 8.11 -10.26 -14.23
C GLU A 235 7.84 -11.76 -14.43
N ASP A 236 7.08 -12.39 -13.53
CA ASP A 236 6.62 -13.78 -13.66
C ASP A 236 5.44 -13.95 -14.62
N ARG A 237 5.05 -12.89 -15.33
CA ARG A 237 3.94 -12.87 -16.29
C ARG A 237 2.59 -13.20 -15.65
N SER A 238 2.41 -12.88 -14.38
CA SER A 238 1.11 -13.00 -13.71
C SER A 238 0.09 -12.07 -14.40
N PRO A 239 -1.13 -12.55 -14.67
CA PRO A 239 -2.19 -11.71 -15.20
C PRO A 239 -2.49 -10.50 -14.29
N PRO A 240 -2.79 -9.32 -14.86
CA PRO A 240 -3.13 -8.11 -14.11
C PRO A 240 -4.20 -8.31 -13.04
N GLN A 241 -5.21 -9.14 -13.32
CA GLN A 241 -6.31 -9.43 -12.41
C GLN A 241 -5.80 -10.15 -11.15
N LEU A 242 -4.82 -11.07 -11.30
CA LEU A 242 -4.21 -11.75 -10.15
C LEU A 242 -3.32 -10.81 -9.34
N ILE A 243 -2.56 -9.92 -10.00
CA ILE A 243 -1.75 -8.91 -9.30
C ILE A 243 -2.66 -7.96 -8.50
N GLN A 244 -3.75 -7.51 -9.12
CA GLN A 244 -4.73 -6.64 -8.50
C GLN A 244 -5.38 -7.29 -7.28
N ALA A 245 -5.82 -8.55 -7.42
CA ALA A 245 -6.42 -9.33 -6.35
C ALA A 245 -5.42 -9.59 -5.21
N ALA A 246 -4.20 -10.03 -5.53
CA ALA A 246 -3.14 -10.33 -4.55
C ALA A 246 -2.76 -9.10 -3.73
N GLY A 247 -2.67 -7.92 -4.36
CA GLY A 247 -2.42 -6.69 -3.63
C GLY A 247 -3.66 -6.10 -2.97
N ARG A 248 -4.87 -6.60 -3.24
CA ARG A 248 -6.13 -6.02 -2.72
C ARG A 248 -6.27 -4.56 -3.14
N TRP A 249 -6.12 -4.31 -4.44
CA TRP A 249 -6.33 -2.99 -5.04
C TRP A 249 -7.77 -2.85 -5.54
N SER A 250 -8.47 -1.82 -5.08
CA SER A 250 -9.83 -1.49 -5.54
C SER A 250 -9.86 -0.87 -6.94
N SER A 251 -8.71 -0.59 -7.55
CA SER A 251 -8.57 0.09 -8.85
C SER A 251 -7.23 -0.25 -9.48
N ASP A 252 -7.08 0.07 -10.76
CA ASP A 252 -5.86 -0.16 -11.57
C ASP A 252 -4.62 0.65 -11.14
N THR A 253 -4.65 1.29 -9.97
CA THR A 253 -3.52 1.99 -9.35
C THR A 253 -2.22 1.20 -9.29
N PHE A 254 -2.25 -0.14 -9.32
CA PHE A 254 -1.04 -0.96 -9.35
C PHE A 254 -0.27 -0.86 -10.68
N GLN A 255 -0.95 -0.51 -11.78
CA GLN A 255 -0.31 -0.33 -13.09
C GLN A 255 0.79 0.72 -13.04
N ILE A 256 0.65 1.74 -12.17
CA ILE A 256 1.66 2.78 -11.92
C ILE A 256 3.03 2.16 -11.55
N TYR A 257 3.04 1.03 -10.85
CA TYR A 257 4.29 0.35 -10.47
C TYR A 257 4.90 -0.48 -11.60
N ILE A 258 4.08 -0.93 -12.55
CA ILE A 258 4.47 -1.82 -13.65
C ILE A 258 4.87 -1.01 -14.90
N CYS A 259 4.22 0.13 -15.15
CA CYS A 259 4.41 0.97 -16.34
C CYS A 259 5.80 1.62 -16.50
N ARG A 260 6.76 1.35 -15.59
CA ARG A 260 8.16 1.79 -15.74
C ARG A 260 8.98 0.91 -16.68
N ASN A 261 8.50 -0.28 -17.05
CA ASN A 261 9.18 -1.15 -18.01
C ASN A 261 8.25 -1.42 -19.22
N PRO A 262 8.46 -0.75 -20.37
CA PRO A 262 7.58 -0.85 -21.54
C PRO A 262 7.51 -2.28 -22.11
N ILE A 263 8.54 -3.11 -21.89
CA ILE A 263 8.55 -4.50 -22.33
C ILE A 263 7.61 -5.35 -21.46
N ILE A 264 7.63 -5.15 -20.14
CA ILE A 264 6.72 -5.82 -19.21
C ILE A 264 5.27 -5.39 -19.48
N LEU A 265 5.05 -4.10 -19.78
CA LEU A 265 3.74 -3.58 -20.16
C LEU A 265 3.22 -4.24 -21.44
N ASN A 266 4.05 -4.37 -22.48
CA ASN A 266 3.68 -5.06 -23.72
C ASN A 266 3.35 -6.54 -23.49
N ALA A 267 4.14 -7.25 -22.67
CA ALA A 267 3.87 -8.65 -22.34
C ALA A 267 2.53 -8.83 -21.62
N ILE A 268 2.20 -7.92 -20.71
CA ILE A 268 0.93 -7.90 -19.98
C ILE A 268 -0.26 -7.60 -20.91
N LEU A 269 -0.12 -6.61 -21.80
CA LEU A 269 -1.17 -6.26 -22.77
C LEU A 269 -1.43 -7.41 -23.75
N ALA A 270 -0.38 -8.10 -24.21
CA ALA A 270 -0.50 -9.28 -25.07
C ALA A 270 -1.21 -10.45 -24.36
N ALA A 271 -0.94 -10.67 -23.06
CA ALA A 271 -1.62 -11.70 -22.27
C ALA A 271 -3.13 -11.42 -22.11
N ASN A 272 -3.53 -10.15 -21.96
CA ASN A 272 -4.94 -9.76 -21.88
C ASN A 272 -5.70 -9.92 -23.20
N GLN A 273 -5.05 -9.69 -24.35
CA GLN A 273 -5.67 -9.93 -25.67
C GLN A 273 -5.97 -11.42 -25.91
N ASN A 274 -5.12 -12.31 -25.43
CA ASN A 274 -5.35 -13.76 -25.54
C ASN A 274 -6.48 -14.27 -24.64
N LEU A 275 -6.71 -13.65 -23.48
CA LEU A 275 -7.85 -13.97 -22.60
C LEU A 275 -9.21 -13.57 -23.21
N HIS A 276 -9.25 -12.51 -24.02
CA HIS A 276 -10.46 -12.14 -24.76
C HIS A 276 -10.76 -13.09 -25.92
N LEU A 277 -9.74 -13.67 -26.55
CA LEU A 277 -9.91 -14.64 -27.65
C LEU A 277 -10.35 -16.02 -27.17
N LEU A 278 -10.07 -16.40 -25.92
CA LEU A 278 -10.50 -17.68 -25.33
C LEU A 278 -11.93 -17.67 -24.76
N ASN A 279 -12.57 -16.49 -24.67
CA ASN A 279 -13.94 -16.34 -24.15
C ASN A 279 -15.01 -16.22 -25.25
N HIS A 280 -14.66 -16.45 -26.52
CA HIS A 280 -15.64 -16.68 -27.58
C HIS A 280 -15.77 -18.19 -27.82
N PRO A 281 -16.85 -18.85 -27.35
CA PRO A 281 -17.14 -20.18 -27.84
C PRO A 281 -17.48 -20.06 -29.33
N CYS A 282 -16.77 -20.80 -30.17
CA CYS A 282 -17.20 -21.03 -31.54
C CYS A 282 -18.63 -21.60 -31.50
N ASN A 283 -19.58 -20.89 -32.09
CA ASN A 283 -20.84 -21.47 -32.53
C ASN A 283 -20.58 -22.43 -33.70
#